data_AF-A0A4R5CM02-F1
#
_entry.id   AF-A0A4R5CM02-F1
#
_cell.length_a   1.000
_cell.length_b   1.000
_cell.length_c   1.000
_cell.angle_alpha   90.00
_cell.angle_beta   90.00
_cell.angle_gamma   90.00
#
_symmetry.space_group_name_H-M   'P 1'
#
loop_
_entity.id
_entity.type
_entity.pdbx_description
1 polymer ?
#
loop_
_entity_poly.entity_id
_entity_poly.type
_entity_poly.pdbx_seq_one_letter_code
_entity_poly.pdbx_strand_id
1 'polypeptide(L)'
;MTKQDQRQFEEELSDILLIMDKNDKKVYGMKGVGKYDEFETAEVNLKNQEQFKLFDKNGSFLMEFLIEFFSSMQNPIQFRFFTVPQSQAVELSDKIQSGVNNSSKEDKSLVQKYELQIDHLSGRLKAGNENFDIQRKPEQLKTPAKSKGVKR
;
A
#
# COMPACT_ATOMS: atom_id res chain seq x y z
N MET A 1 -20.14 12.44 19.69
CA MET A 1 -18.80 11.94 19.33
C MET A 1 -17.86 13.14 19.30
N THR A 2 -16.84 13.12 20.15
CA THR A 2 -15.82 14.16 20.28
C THR A 2 -14.85 14.09 19.10
N LYS A 3 -14.35 15.23 18.61
CA LYS A 3 -13.40 15.34 17.47
C LYS A 3 -12.12 14.47 17.59
N GLN A 4 -11.86 13.89 18.76
CA GLN A 4 -10.74 13.00 19.03
C GLN A 4 -11.02 11.55 18.59
N ASP A 5 -12.27 11.10 18.68
CA ASP A 5 -12.71 9.74 18.31
C ASP A 5 -12.78 9.58 16.78
N GLN A 6 -13.18 10.64 16.08
CA GLN A 6 -13.14 10.71 14.61
C GLN A 6 -11.73 10.60 14.05
N ARG A 7 -10.74 11.29 14.65
CA ARG A 7 -9.35 11.20 14.19
C ARG A 7 -8.77 9.80 14.37
N GLN A 8 -8.99 9.17 15.53
CA GLN A 8 -8.54 7.78 15.74
C GLN A 8 -9.18 6.80 14.75
N PHE A 9 -10.46 7.01 14.42
CA PHE A 9 -11.17 6.20 13.45
C PHE A 9 -10.68 6.44 12.01
N GLU A 10 -10.41 7.69 11.62
CA GLU A 10 -9.81 8.03 10.32
C GLU A 10 -8.39 7.48 10.18
N GLU A 11 -7.57 7.51 11.24
CA GLU A 11 -6.23 6.90 11.24
C GLU A 11 -6.28 5.37 11.14
N GLU A 12 -7.34 4.72 11.66
CA GLU A 12 -7.57 3.29 11.48
C GLU A 12 -8.12 2.93 10.10
N LEU A 13 -8.77 3.86 9.41
CA LEU A 13 -9.35 3.65 8.08
C LEU A 13 -8.49 4.15 6.93
N SER A 14 -7.44 4.90 7.24
CA SER A 14 -6.49 5.44 6.27
C SER A 14 -5.30 4.51 6.06
N ASP A 15 -4.97 4.32 4.79
CA ASP A 15 -3.73 3.69 4.34
C ASP A 15 -2.75 4.77 3.87
N ILE A 16 -1.45 4.49 4.03
CA ILE A 16 -0.35 5.24 3.45
C ILE A 16 0.19 4.45 2.26
N LEU A 17 0.54 5.18 1.20
CA LEU A 17 1.25 4.61 0.05
C LEU A 17 2.77 4.67 0.32
N LEU A 18 3.39 3.50 0.34
CA LEU A 18 4.83 3.33 0.35
C LEU A 18 5.32 3.07 -1.07
N ILE A 19 6.51 3.57 -1.37
CA ILE A 19 7.20 3.35 -2.64
C ILE A 19 8.61 2.82 -2.42
N MET A 20 9.03 1.93 -3.31
CA MET A 20 10.38 1.44 -3.36
C MET A 20 10.91 1.44 -4.78
N ASP A 21 12.09 2.04 -4.99
CA ASP A 21 12.85 1.87 -6.22
C ASP A 21 13.50 0.47 -6.26
N LYS A 22 13.35 -0.25 -7.38
CA LYS A 22 13.99 -1.57 -7.56
C LYS A 22 15.52 -1.49 -7.58
N ASN A 23 16.10 -0.35 -7.94
CA ASN A 23 17.54 -0.11 -7.97
C ASN A 23 18.08 0.10 -6.56
N ASP A 24 17.50 1.02 -5.80
CA ASP A 24 17.95 1.36 -4.45
C ASP A 24 17.48 0.37 -3.38
N LYS A 25 16.39 -0.37 -3.65
CA LYS A 25 15.75 -1.34 -2.73
C LYS A 25 15.41 -0.73 -1.37
N LYS A 26 15.12 0.57 -1.34
CA LYS A 26 14.72 1.32 -0.15
C LYS A 26 13.26 1.73 -0.21
N VAL A 27 12.55 1.46 0.88
CA VAL A 27 11.13 1.77 1.05
C VAL A 27 10.99 3.15 1.67
N TYR A 28 10.17 4.00 1.06
CA TYR A 28 9.86 5.34 1.53
C TYR A 28 8.35 5.55 1.57
N GLY A 29 7.88 6.45 2.44
CA GLY A 29 6.50 6.89 2.47
C GLY A 29 6.27 8.02 1.48
N MET A 30 5.16 7.97 0.75
CA MET A 30 4.79 9.00 -0.21
C MET A 30 4.08 10.17 0.50
N LYS A 31 4.63 11.36 0.32
CA LYS A 31 4.04 12.63 0.78
C LYS A 31 3.15 13.25 -0.29
N GLY A 32 3.55 13.10 -1.55
CA GLY A 32 2.83 13.66 -2.69
C GLY A 32 3.63 13.58 -3.99
N VAL A 33 3.19 14.34 -4.98
CA VAL A 33 3.87 14.52 -6.25
C VAL A 33 4.43 15.94 -6.27
N GLY A 34 5.74 16.03 -6.39
CA GLY A 34 6.47 17.29 -6.45
C GLY A 34 6.40 17.95 -7.83
N LYS A 35 7.22 18.99 -8.04
CA LYS A 35 7.35 19.62 -9.35
C LYS A 35 8.03 18.64 -10.32
N TYR A 36 7.57 18.61 -11.58
CA TYR A 36 8.12 17.76 -12.65
C TYR A 36 7.92 16.26 -12.46
N ASP A 37 6.81 15.85 -11.83
CA ASP A 37 6.45 14.42 -11.66
C ASP A 37 7.44 13.62 -10.80
N GLU A 38 8.26 14.30 -10.00
CA GLU A 38 9.13 13.67 -9.01
C GLU A 38 8.34 13.31 -7.73
N PHE A 39 8.67 12.17 -7.13
CA PHE A 39 8.05 11.77 -5.87
C PHE A 39 8.54 12.65 -4.72
N GLU A 40 7.60 13.24 -3.98
CA GLU A 40 7.93 13.71 -2.63
C GLU A 40 7.82 12.53 -1.68
N THR A 41 8.97 12.02 -1.25
CA THR A 41 9.07 10.89 -0.34
C THR A 41 9.85 11.25 0.92
N ALA A 42 9.60 10.51 1.99
CA ALA A 42 10.42 10.56 3.20
C ALA A 42 10.52 9.17 3.84
N GLU A 43 11.54 8.97 4.65
CA GLU A 43 11.63 7.77 5.50
C GLU A 43 10.44 7.72 6.44
N VAL A 44 9.83 6.55 6.61
CA VAL A 44 8.66 6.40 7.46
C VAL A 44 9.09 6.35 8.91
N ASN A 45 8.68 7.33 9.71
CA ASN A 45 8.90 7.30 11.16
C ASN A 45 7.67 7.83 11.93
N LEU A 46 7.66 7.61 13.24
CA LEU A 46 6.54 8.04 14.11
C LEU A 46 6.36 9.58 14.15
N LYS A 47 7.41 10.35 13.86
CA LYS A 47 7.41 11.82 13.95
C LYS A 47 6.92 12.50 12.67
N ASN A 48 6.85 11.78 11.56
CA ASN A 48 6.50 12.34 10.25
C ASN A 48 5.32 11.62 9.58
N GLN A 49 4.59 10.78 10.32
CA GLN A 49 3.41 10.09 9.80
C GLN A 49 2.37 11.05 9.20
N GLU A 50 2.20 12.21 9.85
CA GLU A 50 1.29 13.28 9.43
C GLU A 50 1.69 13.96 8.10
N GLN A 51 2.90 13.72 7.60
CA GLN A 51 3.37 14.28 6.32
C GLN A 51 3.08 13.37 5.12
N PHE A 52 2.64 12.13 5.36
CA PHE A 52 2.33 11.19 4.29
C PHE A 52 0.91 11.37 3.81
N LYS A 53 0.71 11.11 2.51
CA LYS A 53 -0.61 11.16 1.91
C LYS A 53 -1.43 9.98 2.41
N LEU A 54 -2.59 10.29 2.96
CA LEU A 54 -3.56 9.32 3.45
C LEU A 54 -4.55 8.97 2.34
N PHE A 55 -4.86 7.69 2.22
CA PHE A 55 -5.78 7.15 1.25
C PHE A 55 -6.83 6.32 1.97
N ASP A 56 -8.10 6.48 1.61
CA ASP A 56 -9.14 5.60 2.12
C ASP A 56 -8.90 4.15 1.68
N LYS A 57 -8.96 3.21 2.63
CA LYS A 57 -8.78 1.76 2.41
C LYS A 57 -9.59 1.17 1.25
N ASN A 58 -10.73 1.78 0.92
CA ASN A 58 -11.67 1.31 -0.09
C ASN A 58 -11.98 2.38 -1.16
N GLY A 59 -11.18 3.44 -1.23
CA GLY A 59 -11.49 4.64 -2.01
C GLY A 59 -11.01 4.59 -3.45
N SER A 60 -11.83 5.12 -4.35
CA SER A 60 -11.45 5.47 -5.72
C SER A 60 -10.27 6.46 -5.75
N PHE A 61 -10.07 7.25 -4.69
CA PHE A 61 -9.02 8.27 -4.61
C PHE A 61 -7.60 7.72 -4.78
N LEU A 62 -7.28 6.54 -4.24
CA LEU A 62 -5.98 5.91 -4.46
C LEU A 62 -5.81 5.53 -5.94
N MET A 63 -6.85 5.01 -6.57
CA MET A 63 -6.81 4.63 -7.98
C MET A 63 -6.70 5.84 -8.89
N GLU A 64 -7.53 6.86 -8.69
CA GLU A 64 -7.49 8.15 -9.40
C GLU A 64 -6.09 8.74 -9.31
N PHE A 65 -5.52 8.75 -8.10
CA PHE A 65 -4.14 9.17 -7.88
C PHE A 65 -3.15 8.33 -8.69
N LEU A 66 -3.19 7.00 -8.58
CA LEU A 66 -2.27 6.11 -9.29
C LEU A 66 -2.40 6.25 -10.82
N ILE A 67 -3.60 6.51 -11.35
CA ILE A 67 -3.82 6.69 -12.80
C ILE A 67 -3.16 7.96 -13.28
N GLU A 68 -3.46 9.08 -12.63
CA GLU A 68 -2.87 10.37 -12.95
C GLU A 68 -1.34 10.29 -12.83
N PHE A 69 -0.88 9.66 -11.75
CA PHE A 69 0.52 9.51 -11.42
C PHE A 69 1.30 8.61 -12.38
N PHE A 70 0.76 7.44 -12.75
CA PHE A 70 1.40 6.54 -13.70
C PHE A 70 1.34 7.06 -15.14
N SER A 71 0.36 7.90 -15.45
CA SER A 71 0.24 8.52 -16.78
C SER A 71 1.30 9.60 -17.02
N SER A 72 1.81 10.24 -15.96
CA SER A 72 2.88 11.24 -16.09
C SER A 72 4.29 10.64 -16.01
N MET A 73 4.45 9.44 -15.43
CA MET A 73 5.75 8.77 -15.36
C MET A 73 6.14 8.08 -16.67
N GLN A 74 7.39 8.29 -17.10
CA GLN A 74 7.95 7.59 -18.26
C GLN A 74 8.05 6.07 -18.04
N ASN A 75 8.49 5.63 -16.85
CA ASN A 75 8.75 4.21 -16.53
C ASN A 75 8.19 3.80 -15.14
N PRO A 76 6.89 3.50 -15.03
CA PRO A 76 6.27 3.15 -13.75
C PRO A 76 6.71 1.78 -13.17
N ILE A 77 7.21 0.88 -14.03
CA ILE A 77 7.55 -0.51 -13.69
C ILE A 77 8.83 -0.63 -12.83
N GLN A 78 9.63 0.45 -12.74
CA GLN A 78 10.85 0.49 -11.95
C GLN A 78 10.59 0.60 -10.44
N PHE A 79 9.37 0.96 -10.06
CA PHE A 79 8.96 1.11 -8.67
C PHE A 79 8.06 -0.05 -8.22
N ARG A 80 8.13 -0.36 -6.94
CA ARG A 80 7.16 -1.22 -6.23
C ARG A 80 6.40 -0.36 -5.25
N PHE A 81 5.10 -0.55 -5.19
CA PHE A 81 4.21 0.25 -4.35
C PHE A 81 3.55 -0.66 -3.33
N PHE A 82 3.39 -0.15 -2.11
CA PHE A 82 2.77 -0.90 -1.02
C PHE A 82 1.75 -0.03 -0.31
N THR A 83 0.60 -0.59 0.03
CA THR A 83 -0.41 0.10 0.86
C THR A 83 -0.37 -0.47 2.25
N VAL A 84 -0.18 0.37 3.26
CA VAL A 84 -0.13 -0.04 4.66
C VAL A 84 -1.05 0.85 5.50
N PRO A 85 -1.74 0.31 6.53
CA PRO A 85 -2.50 1.14 7.46
C PRO A 85 -1.61 2.18 8.13
N GLN A 86 -2.07 3.42 8.24
CA GLN A 86 -1.32 4.50 8.88
C GLN A 86 -0.82 4.10 10.28
N SER A 87 -1.70 3.50 11.09
CA SER A 87 -1.36 3.07 12.47
C SER A 87 -0.22 2.05 12.53
N GLN A 88 0.03 1.31 11.44
CA GLN A 88 1.07 0.28 11.35
C GLN A 88 2.20 0.67 10.37
N ALA A 89 2.19 1.89 9.83
CA ALA A 89 3.07 2.26 8.73
C ALA A 89 4.55 2.11 9.06
N VAL A 90 4.97 2.48 10.28
CA VAL A 90 6.37 2.35 10.72
C VAL A 90 6.77 0.88 10.80
N GLU A 91 6.03 0.06 11.55
CA GLU A 91 6.34 -1.36 11.71
C GLU A 91 6.31 -2.11 10.37
N LEU A 92 5.31 -1.85 9.54
CA LEU A 92 5.18 -2.51 8.24
C LEU A 92 6.24 -2.01 7.26
N SER A 93 6.63 -0.75 7.29
CA SER A 93 7.74 -0.25 6.45
C SER A 93 9.04 -0.96 6.77
N ASP A 94 9.37 -1.16 8.06
CA ASP A 94 10.56 -1.90 8.50
C ASP A 94 10.48 -3.38 8.10
N LYS A 95 9.32 -4.02 8.27
CA LYS A 95 9.11 -5.42 7.87
C LYS A 95 9.22 -5.61 6.36
N ILE A 96 8.64 -4.70 5.57
CA ILE A 96 8.74 -4.71 4.11
C ILE A 96 10.19 -4.46 3.69
N GLN A 97 10.87 -3.49 4.30
CA GLN A 97 12.29 -3.20 4.04
C GLN A 97 13.17 -4.42 4.35
N SER A 98 12.95 -5.07 5.48
CA SER A 98 13.63 -6.31 5.85
C SER A 98 13.36 -7.42 4.84
N GLY A 99 12.11 -7.58 4.39
CA GLY A 99 11.75 -8.60 3.42
C GLY A 99 12.17 -8.34 1.97
N VAL A 100 12.46 -7.09 1.63
CA VAL A 100 13.12 -6.73 0.37
C VAL A 100 14.60 -7.10 0.44
N ASN A 101 15.24 -6.84 1.59
CA ASN A 101 16.64 -7.15 1.80
C ASN A 101 16.90 -8.66 1.98
N ASN A 102 15.95 -9.37 2.59
CA ASN A 102 16.04 -10.80 2.88
C ASN A 102 15.35 -11.65 1.81
N SER A 103 15.94 -12.80 1.49
CA SER A 103 15.38 -13.74 0.50
C SER A 103 14.44 -14.80 1.09
N SER A 104 14.12 -14.74 2.38
CA SER A 104 13.30 -15.74 3.08
C SER A 104 11.87 -15.80 2.53
N LYS A 105 11.26 -16.98 2.53
CA LYS A 105 9.90 -17.21 2.00
C LYS A 105 8.81 -16.49 2.80
N GLU A 106 8.99 -16.40 4.12
CA GLU A 106 8.02 -15.75 5.02
C GLU A 106 7.97 -14.25 4.79
N ASP A 107 9.14 -13.61 4.73
CA ASP A 107 9.26 -12.18 4.45
C ASP A 107 8.73 -11.81 3.05
N LYS A 108 9.01 -12.65 2.03
CA LYS A 108 8.45 -12.45 0.68
C LYS A 108 6.93 -12.48 0.65
N SER A 109 6.30 -13.31 1.49
CA SER A 109 4.84 -13.40 1.57
C SER A 109 4.24 -12.15 2.17
N LEU A 110 4.91 -11.56 3.17
CA LEU A 110 4.51 -10.29 3.77
C LEU A 110 4.62 -9.14 2.77
N VAL A 111 5.75 -9.04 2.07
CA VAL A 111 5.97 -8.01 1.05
C VAL A 111 4.90 -8.11 -0.05
N GLN A 112 4.61 -9.30 -0.56
CA GLN A 112 3.56 -9.51 -1.57
C GLN A 112 2.15 -9.18 -1.07
N LYS A 113 1.88 -9.31 0.23
CA LYS A 113 0.55 -9.04 0.80
C LYS A 113 0.18 -7.56 0.69
N TYR A 114 1.15 -6.68 0.94
CA TYR A 114 0.94 -5.23 0.92
C TYR A 114 1.27 -4.61 -0.44
N GLU A 115 1.91 -5.36 -1.34
CA GLU A 115 2.30 -4.89 -2.67
C GLU A 115 1.09 -4.71 -3.60
N LEU A 116 1.02 -3.53 -4.21
CA LEU A 116 0.11 -3.24 -5.29
C LEU A 116 0.59 -3.87 -6.60
N GLN A 117 -0.32 -4.59 -7.28
CA GLN A 117 -0.04 -5.23 -8.57
C GLN A 117 -0.16 -4.22 -9.72
N ILE A 118 0.84 -3.34 -9.87
CA ILE A 118 0.84 -2.27 -10.87
C ILE A 118 0.95 -2.80 -12.32
N ASP A 119 1.55 -3.97 -12.54
CA ASP A 119 1.60 -4.60 -13.87
C ASP A 119 0.19 -4.79 -14.47
N HIS A 120 -0.80 -5.10 -13.63
CA HIS A 120 -2.20 -5.22 -14.05
C HIS A 120 -2.85 -3.85 -14.32
N LEU A 121 -2.37 -2.79 -13.65
CA LEU A 121 -2.77 -1.41 -13.89
C LEU A 121 -2.20 -0.90 -15.22
N SER A 122 -0.93 -1.15 -15.54
CA SER A 122 -0.29 -0.67 -16.78
C SER A 122 -1.03 -1.07 -18.07
N GLY A 123 -1.56 -2.30 -18.16
CA GLY A 123 -2.36 -2.72 -19.31
C GLY A 123 -3.70 -2.00 -19.43
N ARG A 124 -4.27 -1.52 -18.32
CA ARG A 124 -5.59 -0.86 -18.24
C ARG A 124 -5.51 0.67 -18.26
N LEU A 125 -4.40 1.24 -17.77
CA LEU A 125 -4.03 2.66 -17.93
C LEU A 125 -3.84 3.02 -19.41
N LYS A 126 -3.23 2.12 -20.18
CA LYS A 126 -3.13 2.25 -21.65
C LYS A 126 -4.47 2.14 -22.38
N ALA A 127 -5.49 1.58 -21.73
CA ALA A 127 -6.80 1.34 -22.33
C ALA A 127 -7.85 2.43 -22.00
N GLY A 128 -7.54 3.41 -21.15
CA GLY A 128 -8.43 4.55 -20.86
C GLY A 128 -9.77 4.20 -20.20
N ASN A 129 -9.85 3.10 -19.44
CA ASN A 129 -11.11 2.63 -18.84
C ASN A 129 -11.16 2.88 -17.32
N GLU A 130 -12.22 3.55 -16.86
CA GLU A 130 -12.44 4.06 -15.48
C GLU A 130 -12.87 3.00 -14.44
N ASN A 131 -12.96 1.71 -14.80
CA ASN A 131 -13.37 0.65 -13.87
C ASN A 131 -12.15 -0.05 -13.27
N PHE A 132 -11.73 0.42 -12.11
CA PHE A 132 -10.65 -0.16 -11.34
C PHE A 132 -11.24 -1.09 -10.26
N ASP A 133 -10.76 -2.32 -10.19
CA ASP A 133 -10.92 -3.22 -9.05
C ASP A 133 -9.50 -3.43 -8.48
N ILE A 134 -9.16 -2.81 -7.33
CA ILE A 134 -7.89 -3.13 -6.64
C ILE A 134 -8.16 -4.53 -6.10
N GLN A 135 -7.76 -5.56 -6.85
CA GLN A 135 -7.83 -6.92 -6.36
C GLN A 135 -6.71 -7.09 -5.33
N ARG A 136 -6.94 -6.58 -4.11
CA ARG A 136 -6.17 -6.97 -2.93
C ARG A 136 -6.36 -8.47 -2.81
N LYS A 137 -5.27 -9.23 -2.89
CA LYS A 137 -5.31 -10.68 -2.71
C LYS A 137 -6.09 -10.93 -1.42
N PRO A 138 -7.27 -11.58 -1.46
CA PRO A 138 -8.06 -11.76 -0.25
C PRO A 138 -7.17 -12.48 0.75
N GLU A 139 -7.03 -11.85 1.91
CA GLU A 139 -6.49 -12.49 3.09
C GLU A 139 -7.22 -13.82 3.20
N GLN A 140 -6.50 -14.93 3.01
CA GLN A 140 -7.03 -16.25 3.31
C GLN A 140 -7.25 -16.25 4.81
N LEU A 141 -8.45 -15.79 5.21
CA LEU A 141 -8.97 -15.84 6.55
C LEU A 141 -8.98 -17.33 6.90
N LYS A 142 -7.91 -17.78 7.56
CA LYS A 142 -7.89 -19.07 8.21
C LYS A 142 -8.91 -18.99 9.34
N THR A 143 -10.15 -19.30 9.03
CA THR A 143 -11.14 -19.57 10.05
C THR A 143 -10.68 -20.82 10.82
N PRO A 144 -10.59 -20.77 12.16
CA PRO A 144 -10.35 -21.96 12.94
C PRO A 144 -11.66 -22.75 12.99
N ALA A 145 -11.78 -23.81 12.21
CA ALA A 145 -12.89 -24.75 12.36
C ALA A 145 -12.67 -25.62 13.61
N LYS A 146 -13.11 -25.13 14.78
CA LYS A 146 -13.44 -25.98 15.94
C LYS A 146 -14.96 -26.10 16.06
N SER A 147 -15.51 -27.28 15.74
CA SER A 147 -16.16 -28.17 16.72
C SER A 147 -17.23 -29.09 16.13
N LYS A 148 -17.06 -30.38 16.45
CA LYS A 148 -18.07 -31.39 16.85
C LYS A 148 -19.31 -31.59 15.98
N GLY A 149 -19.33 -32.75 15.31
CA GLY A 149 -20.53 -33.42 14.83
C GLY A 149 -20.50 -34.90 15.22
N VAL A 150 -21.34 -35.25 16.19
CA VAL A 150 -21.71 -36.61 16.63
C VAL A 150 -22.04 -37.51 15.43
N LYS A 151 -21.53 -38.74 15.40
CA LYS A 151 -22.13 -39.82 14.61
C LYS A 151 -22.76 -40.83 15.58
N ARG A 152 -24.01 -41.13 15.23
CA ARG A 152 -24.95 -42.08 15.85
C ARG A 152 -24.43 -43.50 15.79
#